data_AF-A0A1F6UV16-F1
#
_entry.id   AF-A0A1F6UV16-F1
#
_cell.length_a   1.000
_cell.length_b   1.000
_cell.length_c   1.000
_cell.angle_alpha   90.00
_cell.angle_beta   90.00
_cell.angle_gamma   90.00
#
_symmetry.space_group_name_H-M   'P 1'
#
loop_
_entity.id
_entity.type
_entity.pdbx_description
1 polymer ?
#
loop_
_entity_poly.entity_id
_entity_poly.type
_entity_poly.pdbx_seq_one_letter_code
_entity_poly.pdbx_strand_id
1 'polypeptide(L)' 'MRRERIFLFLGIWVAVLPYLGFPSSWKSILFTVSGMTLVYYSYGLYKESKAKDKKEKTFDNFSENR' A
#
# COMPACT_ATOMS: atom_id res chain seq x y z
N MET A 1 -2.19 -1.78 -18.62
CA MET A 1 -1.81 -3.15 -19.05
C MET A 1 -0.87 -3.92 -18.11
N ARG A 2 0.12 -3.33 -17.40
CA ARG A 2 1.01 -4.11 -16.48
C ARG A 2 0.54 -4.09 -15.01
N ARG A 3 -0.21 -3.05 -14.61
CA ARG A 3 -0.67 -2.84 -13.23
C ARG A 3 -1.85 -3.74 -12.88
N GLU A 4 -2.79 -3.95 -13.80
CA GLU A 4 -3.96 -4.82 -13.56
C GLU A 4 -3.58 -6.29 -13.34
N ARG A 5 -2.54 -6.76 -14.05
CA ARG A 5 -2.04 -8.13 -13.93
C ARG A 5 -1.45 -8.43 -12.55
N ILE A 6 -0.94 -7.42 -11.87
CA ILE A 6 -0.40 -7.53 -10.50
C ILE A 6 -1.54 -7.74 -9.52
N PHE A 7 -2.65 -7.00 -9.65
CA PHE A 7 -3.84 -7.18 -8.82
C PHE A 7 -4.49 -8.55 -9.03
N LEU A 8 -4.54 -9.04 -10.28
CA LEU A 8 -5.02 -10.40 -10.57
C LEU A 8 -4.15 -11.47 -9.90
N PHE A 9 -2.82 -11.38 -10.04
CA PHE A 9 -1.91 -12.32 -9.40
C PHE A 9 -1.98 -12.25 -7.87
N LEU A 10 -2.08 -11.05 -7.29
CA LEU A 10 -2.27 -10.86 -5.85
C LEU A 10 -3.58 -11.50 -5.37
N GLY A 11 -4.68 -11.29 -6.10
CA GLY A 11 -5.98 -11.88 -5.75
C GLY A 11 -5.96 -13.41 -5.81
N ILE A 12 -5.40 -13.99 -6.88
CA ILE A 12 -5.24 -15.44 -7.03
C ILE A 12 -4.36 -15.99 -5.91
N TRP A 13 -3.24 -15.32 -5.62
CA TRP A 13 -2.32 -15.74 -4.56
C TRP A 13 -3.00 -15.75 -3.18
N VAL A 14 -3.74 -14.69 -2.85
CA VAL A 14 -4.48 -14.57 -1.57
C VAL A 14 -5.62 -15.57 -1.48
N ALA A 15 -6.33 -15.85 -2.57
CA ALA A 15 -7.44 -16.80 -2.61
C ALA A 15 -6.97 -18.27 -2.53
N VAL A 16 -5.82 -18.59 -3.12
CA VAL A 16 -5.25 -19.94 -3.12
C VAL A 16 -4.53 -20.26 -1.80
N LEU A 17 -3.91 -19.25 -1.17
CA LEU A 17 -3.21 -19.35 0.11
C LEU A 17 -3.91 -20.19 1.20
N PRO A 18 -5.21 -19.95 1.51
CA PRO A 18 -5.90 -20.69 2.57
C PRO A 18 -6.27 -22.13 2.18
N TYR A 19 -6.31 -22.46 0.88
CA TYR A 19 -6.71 -23.78 0.39
C TYR A 19 -5.54 -24.77 0.24
N LEU A 20 -4.28 -24.31 0.36
CA LEU A 20 -3.10 -25.19 0.30
C LEU A 20 -2.91 -26.07 1.55
N GLY A 21 -3.83 -26.02 2.53
CA GLY A 21 -3.75 -26.89 3.72
C GLY A 21 -2.59 -26.57 4.65
N PHE A 22 -2.03 -25.35 4.56
CA PHE A 22 -0.92 -24.94 5.41
C PHE A 22 -1.32 -24.95 6.89
N PRO A 23 -0.47 -25.48 7.80
CA PRO A 23 -0.73 -25.49 9.23
C PRO A 23 -0.98 -24.07 9.76
N SER A 24 -1.84 -23.91 10.78
CA SER A 24 -2.33 -22.61 11.27
C SER A 24 -1.25 -21.54 11.51
N SER A 25 -0.02 -21.96 11.80
CA SER A 25 1.15 -21.08 11.93
C SER A 25 1.44 -20.28 10.65
N TRP A 26 1.34 -20.89 9.47
CA TRP A 26 1.57 -20.23 8.18
C TRP A 26 0.46 -19.24 7.83
N LYS A 27 -0.80 -19.59 8.18
CA LYS A 27 -1.95 -18.69 8.00
C LYS A 27 -1.78 -17.39 8.81
N SER A 28 -1.32 -17.53 10.05
CA SER A 28 -1.08 -16.40 10.95
C SER A 28 0.09 -15.52 10.48
N ILE A 29 1.17 -16.14 9.99
CA ILE A 29 2.34 -15.43 9.45
C ILE A 29 1.96 -14.63 8.20
N LEU A 30 1.24 -15.25 7.25
CA LEU A 30 0.83 -14.58 6.03
C LEU A 30 -0.15 -13.43 6.31
N PHE A 31 -1.11 -13.64 7.22
CA PHE A 31 -2.04 -12.59 7.63
C PHE A 31 -1.33 -11.42 8.32
N THR A 32 -0.37 -11.72 9.20
CA THR A 32 0.44 -10.71 9.90
C THR A 32 1.33 -9.93 8.92
N VAL A 33 1.98 -10.63 7.99
CA VAL A 33 2.84 -10.00 6.98
C VAL A 33 2.02 -9.13 6.05
N SER A 34 0.84 -9.58 5.60
CA SER A 34 -0.08 -8.78 4.78
C SER A 34 -0.61 -7.55 5.51
N GLY A 35 -0.98 -7.68 6.78
CA GLY A 35 -1.39 -6.54 7.62
C GLY A 35 -0.26 -5.54 7.81
N MET A 36 0.96 -6.03 8.08
CA MET A 36 2.14 -5.19 8.28
C MET A 36 2.56 -4.46 6.99
N THR A 37 2.46 -5.12 5.83
CA THR A 37 2.69 -4.47 4.53
C THR A 37 1.65 -3.40 4.23
N LEU A 38 0.36 -3.65 4.53
CA LEU A 38 -0.69 -2.64 4.39
C LEU A 38 -0.43 -1.41 5.26
N VAL A 39 -0.06 -1.60 6.54
CA VAL A 39 0.27 -0.50 7.45
C VAL A 39 1.48 0.28 6.94
N TYR A 40 2.55 -0.40 6.52
CA TYR A 40 3.75 0.25 5.99
C TYR A 40 3.46 1.05 4.72
N TYR A 41 2.69 0.47 3.80
CA TYR A 41 2.29 1.13 2.56
C TYR A 41 1.39 2.33 2.83
N SER A 42 0.42 2.18 3.73
CA SER A 42 -0.49 3.25 4.15
C SER A 42 0.28 4.39 4.83
N TYR A 43 1.27 4.09 5.67
CA TYR A 43 2.14 5.08 6.29
C TYR A 43 3.01 5.82 5.27
N GLY A 44 3.58 5.10 4.31
CA GLY A 44 4.33 5.71 3.20
C GLY A 44 3.46 6.65 2.36
N LEU A 45 2.24 6.23 2.04
CA LEU A 45 1.28 7.00 1.26
C LEU A 45 0.76 8.21 2.04
N TYR A 46 0.53 8.08 3.35
CA TYR A 46 0.19 9.20 4.23
C TYR A 46 1.32 10.23 4.31
N LYS A 47 2.57 9.77 4.41
CA LYS A 47 3.75 10.65 4.39
C LYS A 47 3.90 11.33 3.03
N GLU A 48 3.67 10.63 1.93
CA GLU A 48 3.72 11.22 0.58
C GLU A 48 2.57 12.23 0.36
N SER A 49 1.36 11.93 0.80
CA SER A 49 0.22 12.87 0.75
C SER A 49 0.48 14.11 1.59
N LYS A 50 1.02 13.99 2.80
CA LYS A 50 1.44 15.16 3.60
C LYS A 50 2.61 15.90 2.95
N ALA A 51 3.54 15.22 2.28
CA ALA A 51 4.64 15.87 1.57
C ALA A 51 4.17 16.62 0.32
N LYS A 52 3.16 16.09 -0.39
CA LYS A 52 2.49 16.77 -1.52
C LYS A 52 1.68 17.99 -1.06
N ASP A 53 0.89 17.85 0.00
CA ASP A 53 0.12 18.96 0.61
C ASP A 53 1.05 20.10 1.09
N LYS A 54 2.22 19.77 1.64
CA LYS A 54 3.22 20.76 2.06
C LYS A 54 3.96 21.42 0.89
N LYS A 55 4.14 20.70 -0.23
CA LYS A 55 4.71 21.24 -1.47
C LYS A 55 3.73 22.20 -2.15
N GLU A 56 2.47 21.80 -2.29
CA GLU A 56 1.42 22.61 -2.92
C GLU A 56 1.23 23.96 -2.19
N LYS A 57 1.17 23.94 -0.85
CA LYS A 57 1.10 25.16 -0.03
C LYS A 57 2.34 26.06 -0.10
N THR A 58 3.51 25.51 -0.44
CA THR A 58 4.73 26.31 -0.62
C THR A 58 4.74 27.00 -1.97
N PHE A 59 4.26 26.37 -3.05
CA PHE A 59 4.25 26.97 -4.39
C PHE A 59 3.25 28.13 -4.51
N ASP A 60 2.13 28.09 -3.80
CA ASP A 60 1.10 29.14 -3.87
C ASP A 60 1.55 30.46 -3.22
N ASN A 61 2.40 30.40 -2.19
CA ASN A 61 2.84 31.59 -1.45
C ASN A 61 3.88 32.45 -2.20
N PHE A 62 4.44 31.97 -3.31
CA PHE A 62 5.43 32.72 -4.10
C PHE A 62 4.82 33.62 -5.19
N SER A 63 3.50 33.59 -5.42
CA SER A 63 2.85 34.40 -6.47
C SER A 63 2.26 35.72 -5.98
N GLU A 64 2.24 36.00 -4.67
CA GLU A 64 1.58 37.19 -4.10
C GLU A 64 2.48 38.45 -4.05
N ASN A 65 3.53 38.51 -4.88
CA ASN A 65 4.31 39.72 -5.05
C ASN A 65 4.63 39.99 -6.53
N ARG A 66 3.64 40.52 -7.26
CA ARG A 66 3.83 41.51 -8.32
C ARG A 66 2.54 42.19 -8.74
#